data_AF-A0A2R6FMT3-F1
#
_entry.id   AF-A0A2R6FMT3-F1
#
_cell.length_a   1.000
_cell.length_b   1.000
_cell.length_c   1.000
_cell.angle_alpha   90.00
_cell.angle_beta   90.00
_cell.angle_gamma   90.00
#
_symmetry.space_group_name_H-M   'P 1'
#
loop_
_entity.id
_entity.type
_entity.pdbx_description
1 polymer ?
#
loop_
_entity_poly.entity_id
_entity_poly.type
_entity_poly.pdbx_seq_one_letter_code
_entity_poly.pdbx_strand_id
1 'polypeptide(L)' 'MFLWLIFLLIALVLTYWVYQDAQKNSQNSPFLWALVVFLAPLLGLVLYFLLGRKGARGRGHSSSQI' A
#
# COMPACT_ATOMS: atom_id res chain seq x y z
N MET A 1 -8.91 15.41 15.16
CA MET A 1 -7.45 15.66 15.07
C MET A 1 -6.60 14.50 15.57
N PHE A 2 -6.97 13.78 16.64
CA PHE A 2 -6.18 12.66 17.19
C PHE A 2 -6.02 11.42 16.29
N LEU A 3 -6.90 11.21 15.32
CA LEU A 3 -6.82 10.06 14.41
C LEU A 3 -5.49 9.99 13.65
N TRP A 4 -4.95 11.14 13.24
CA TRP A 4 -3.66 11.21 12.55
C TRP A 4 -2.49 10.73 13.42
N LEU A 5 -2.55 10.99 14.72
CA LEU A 5 -1.53 10.50 15.67
C LEU A 5 -1.60 8.99 15.82
N ILE A 6 -2.81 8.41 15.84
CA ILE A 6 -2.99 6.95 15.90
C ILE A 6 -2.43 6.29 14.64
N PHE A 7 -2.74 6.83 13.45
CA PHE A 7 -2.19 6.34 12.18
C PHE A 7 -0.66 6.44 12.14
N LEU A 8 -0.09 7.55 12.62
CA LEU A 8 1.36 7.71 12.72
C LEU A 8 1.97 6.64 13.64
N LEU A 9 1.35 6.41 14.81
CA LEU A 9 1.84 5.42 15.77
C LEU A 9 1.81 4.01 15.19
N ILE A 10 0.73 3.63 14.51
CA ILE A 10 0.60 2.33 13.84
C ILE A 10 1.68 2.16 12.77
N ALA A 11 1.91 3.19 11.95
CA ALA A 11 2.94 3.15 10.91
C ALA A 11 4.35 2.97 11.50
N LEU A 12 4.67 3.65 12.61
CA LEU A 12 5.95 3.51 13.30
C LEU A 12 6.11 2.13 13.93
N VAL A 13 5.08 1.60 14.59
CA VAL A 13 5.09 0.25 15.18
C VAL A 13 5.30 -0.80 14.10
N LEU A 14 4.59 -0.71 12.97
CA LEU A 14 4.76 -1.63 11.84
C LEU A 14 6.17 -1.55 11.24
N THR A 15 6.69 -0.35 11.03
CA THR A 15 8.04 -0.14 10.48
C THR A 15 9.09 -0.74 11.42
N TYR A 16 8.99 -0.48 12.72
CA TYR A 16 9.88 -1.04 13.72
C TYR A 16 9.78 -2.57 13.81
N TRP A 17 8.57 -3.11 13.78
CA TRP A 17 8.34 -4.55 13.80
C TRP A 17 8.96 -5.24 12.59
N VAL A 18 8.76 -4.71 11.38
CA VAL A 18 9.38 -5.27 10.16
C VAL A 18 10.89 -5.14 10.19
N TYR A 19 11.44 -4.06 10.75
CA TYR A 19 12.90 -3.95 10.95
C TYR A 19 13.46 -5.04 11.87
N GLN A 20 12.77 -5.32 12.99
CA GLN A 20 13.14 -6.38 13.92
C GLN A 20 12.98 -7.77 13.31
N ASP A 21 11.91 -7.97 12.53
CA ASP A 21 11.67 -9.22 11.81
C ASP A 21 12.74 -9.46 10.74
N ALA A 22 13.06 -8.45 9.93
CA ALA A 22 14.08 -8.51 8.90
C ALA A 22 15.48 -8.78 9.48
N GLN A 23 15.82 -8.21 10.64
CA GLN A 23 17.09 -8.53 11.33
C GLN A 23 17.24 -10.01 11.68
N LYS A 24 16.13 -10.70 11.98
CA LYS A 24 16.16 -12.10 12.41
C LYS A 24 16.02 -13.07 11.24
N ASN A 25 15.28 -12.68 10.20
CA ASN A 25 14.80 -13.59 9.16
C ASN A 25 15.30 -13.27 7.75
N SER A 26 16.02 -12.17 7.51
CA SER A 26 16.47 -11.79 6.16
C SER A 26 17.99 -11.81 6.00
N GLN A 27 18.45 -12.34 4.86
CA GLN A 27 19.84 -12.18 4.39
C GLN A 27 20.10 -10.76 3.81
N ASN A 28 19.04 -10.04 3.46
CA ASN A 28 19.08 -8.68 2.95
C ASN A 28 19.10 -7.64 4.08
N SER A 29 19.64 -6.45 3.82
CA SER A 29 19.76 -5.39 4.82
C SER A 29 18.39 -5.00 5.43
N PRO A 30 18.23 -5.05 6.77
CA PRO A 30 17.00 -4.69 7.47
C PRO A 30 16.52 -3.26 7.19
N PHE A 31 17.46 -2.37 6.87
CA PHE A 31 17.17 -0.98 6.50
C PHE A 31 16.34 -0.89 5.20
N LEU A 32 16.61 -1.76 4.21
CA LEU A 32 15.86 -1.77 2.96
C LEU A 32 14.40 -2.19 3.18
N TRP A 33 14.16 -3.18 4.05
CA TRP A 33 12.80 -3.60 4.39
C TRP A 33 12.01 -2.50 5.11
N ALA A 34 12.63 -1.80 6.07
CA ALA A 34 12.01 -0.66 6.73
C ALA A 34 11.65 0.46 5.73
N LEU A 35 12.55 0.75 4.78
CA LEU A 35 12.32 1.76 3.74
C LEU A 35 11.17 1.37 2.81
N VAL A 36 11.08 0.09 2.40
CA VAL A 36 9.98 -0.42 1.58
C VAL A 36 8.65 -0.29 2.30
N VAL A 37 8.57 -0.67 3.57
CA VAL A 37 7.33 -0.57 4.36
C VAL A 37 6.89 0.88 4.56
N PHE A 38 7.85 1.78 4.78
CA PHE A 38 7.58 3.21 4.87
C PHE A 38 7.04 3.79 3.55
N LEU A 39 7.56 3.33 2.41
CA LEU A 39 7.14 3.75 1.06
C LEU A 39 5.91 2.99 0.54
N ALA A 40 5.50 1.90 1.19
CA ALA A 40 4.37 1.07 0.77
C ALA A 40 3.06 1.86 0.55
N PRO A 41 2.70 2.87 1.36
CA PRO A 41 1.52 3.71 1.10
C PRO A 41 1.58 4.43 -0.25
N LEU A 42 2.77 4.92 -0.63
CA LEU A 42 3.01 5.55 -1.93
C LEU A 42 2.94 4.53 -3.07
N LEU A 43 3.57 3.36 -2.88
CA LEU A 43 3.53 2.28 -3.87
C LEU A 43 2.11 1.78 -4.10
N GLY A 44 1.29 1.66 -3.04
CA GLY A 44 -0.12 1.31 -3.14
C GLY A 44 -0.93 2.33 -3.93
N LEU A 45 -0.65 3.63 -3.77
CA LEU A 45 -1.23 4.70 -4.57
C LEU A 45 -0.85 4.60 -6.04
N VAL A 46 0.44 4.39 -6.34
CA VAL A 46 0.93 4.20 -7.71
C VAL A 46 0.25 2.99 -8.35
N LEU A 47 0.20 1.85 -7.66
CA LEU A 47 -0.50 0.64 -8.10
C LEU A 47 -1.99 0.91 -8.34
N TYR A 48 -2.68 1.64 -7.45
CA TYR A 48 -4.08 2.01 -7.64
C TYR A 48 -4.30 2.84 -8.92
N PHE A 49 -3.42 3.79 -9.22
CA PHE A 49 -3.51 4.57 -10.47
C PHE A 49 -3.21 3.74 -11.72
N LEU A 50 -2.28 2.78 -11.63
CA LEU A 50 -1.87 1.93 -12.74
C LEU A 50 -2.88 0.80 -13.03
N LEU A 51 -3.35 0.10 -11.99
CA LEU A 51 -4.27 -1.05 -12.09
C LEU A 51 -5.74 -0.62 -11.96
N GLY A 52 -6.07 0.25 -11.01
CA GLY A 52 -7.45 0.68 -10.73
C GLY A 52 -8.05 1.59 -11.81
N ARG A 53 -7.22 2.21 -12.66
CA ARG A 53 -7.68 3.07 -13.77
C ARG A 53 -7.95 2.30 -15.07
N LYS A 54 -8.37 1.03 -14.99
CA LYS A 54 -8.90 0.26 -16.12
C LYS A 54 -10.21 -0.43 -15.72
N GLY A 55 -11.29 0.35 -15.63
CA GLY A 55 -12.63 -0.19 -15.33
C GLY A 55 -13.84 0.67 -15.72
N ALA A 56 -13.65 1.88 -16.26
CA ALA A 56 -14.75 2.76 -16.67
C ALA A 56 -14.83 2.99 -18.19
N ARG A 57 -14.40 2.00 -18.98
CA ARG A 57 -14.57 2.04 -20.45
C ARG A 57 -15.03 0.69 -20.99
N GLY A 58 -16.21 0.29 -20.51
CA GLY A 58 -17.10 -0.67 -21.16
C GLY A 58 -18.47 -0.02 -21.34
N ARG A 59 -18.53 1.05 -22.14
CA ARG A 59 -19.81 1.58 -22.64
C ARG A 59 -20.08 0.86 -23.97
N GLY A 60 -21.01 -0.08 -23.96
CA GLY A 60 -21.60 -0.71 -25.14
C GLY A 60 -22.95 -1.29 -24.72
N HIS A 61 -24.00 -0.47 -24.69
CA HIS A 61 -25.03 -0.49 -25.73
C HIS A 61 -25.65 -1.88 -25.91
N SER A 62 -26.73 -2.17 -25.19
CA SER A 62 -27.82 -2.95 -25.78
C SER A 62 -29.14 -2.55 -25.11
N SER A 63 -29.82 -1.61 -25.74
CA SER A 63 -31.27 -1.51 -25.70
C SER A 63 -31.87 -2.89 -25.99
N SER A 64 -32.80 -3.35 -25.15
CA SER A 64 -33.82 -4.30 -25.57
C SER A 64 -35.07 -4.02 -24.75
N GLN A 65 -35.90 -3.16 -25.34
CA GLN A 65 -37.33 -3.09 -25.08
C GLN A 65 -37.95 -4.40 -25.57
N ILE A 66 -38.49 -5.22 -24.67
CA ILE A 66 -39.53 -6.22 -24.95
C ILE A 66 -40.48 -6.21 -23.75
#